data_AF-A0A7S2LX74-F1
#
_entry.id   AF-A0A7S2LX74-F1
#
_cell.length_a   1.000
_cell.length_b   1.000
_cell.length_c   1.000
_cell.angle_alpha   90.00
_cell.angle_beta   90.00
_cell.angle_gamma   90.00
#
_symmetry.space_group_name_H-M   'P 1'
#
loop_
_entity.id
_entity.type
_entity.pdbx_description
1 polymer ?
#
loop_
_entity_poly.entity_id
_entity_poly.type
_entity_poly.pdbx_seq_one_letter_code
_entity_poly.pdbx_strand_id
1 'polypeptide(L)'
;VVFAPSSGPLVGVFDTPSREFSTLELESSIATVQHKFAGAARSEAEDVVVFAPADADFVGIFDLSRSYFAVVNIETMIDGPSKFNGAAAVGNQFVFAPDNANYVGVFDIMYKQLALKAMSAHVTGDHKFAGAVAHGDKVFFVPHAAPSVGIYDVISGVFSTLDISKFLDDSEKFSGGAVADGKVVFVPYGAASVGLFDPAGCEVSPLRCGKQSTFSLIALPHCDRGHLPRYAFSGGAAIGDRVIFAPRMASFAGVFKAATSEFKLVCIAEQMRALDSLNYFTGAASVGDEVVFAPSQGLVGVLNPSDSARLKPFQIVRGKQVPAL
;
A
#
# COMPACT_ATOMS: atom_id res chain seq x y z
N VAL A 1 0.53 -13.54 5.96
CA VAL A 1 0.83 -12.35 5.12
C VAL A 1 1.70 -12.78 3.96
N VAL A 2 1.36 -12.38 2.73
CA VAL A 2 2.16 -12.66 1.52
C VAL A 2 2.82 -11.37 1.06
N PHE A 3 4.11 -11.43 0.71
CA PHE A 3 4.89 -10.26 0.29
C PHE A 3 5.08 -10.24 -1.22
N ALA A 4 4.84 -9.08 -1.84
CA ALA A 4 5.08 -8.87 -3.26
C ALA A 4 6.59 -8.99 -3.58
N PRO A 5 6.99 -9.86 -4.53
CA PRO A 5 8.40 -10.06 -4.84
C PRO A 5 8.88 -8.98 -5.82
N SER A 6 9.29 -7.81 -5.32
CA SER A 6 9.56 -6.64 -6.17
C SER A 6 10.62 -6.86 -7.24
N SER A 7 11.88 -7.07 -6.87
CA SER A 7 12.91 -7.59 -7.78
C SER A 7 13.34 -9.01 -7.38
N GLY A 8 12.93 -9.47 -6.21
CA GLY A 8 13.38 -10.73 -5.62
C GLY A 8 12.90 -11.97 -6.40
N PRO A 9 13.65 -13.08 -6.34
CA PRO A 9 13.28 -14.32 -7.02
C PRO A 9 12.24 -15.17 -6.25
N LEU A 10 11.81 -14.72 -5.06
CA LEU A 10 10.99 -15.50 -4.14
C LEU A 10 9.75 -14.71 -3.70
N VAL A 11 8.60 -15.39 -3.61
CA VAL A 11 7.46 -14.89 -2.83
C VAL A 11 7.65 -15.28 -1.37
N GLY A 12 7.63 -14.29 -0.48
CA GLY A 12 7.67 -14.53 0.96
C GLY A 12 6.27 -14.73 1.54
N VAL A 13 6.13 -15.67 2.47
CA VAL A 13 4.89 -15.89 3.25
C VAL A 13 5.23 -15.95 4.73
N PHE A 14 4.67 -15.03 5.49
CA PHE A 14 4.77 -15.01 6.95
C PHE A 14 3.48 -15.53 7.57
N ASP A 15 3.57 -16.64 8.29
CA ASP A 15 2.49 -17.20 9.08
C ASP A 15 2.46 -16.54 10.47
N THR A 16 1.41 -15.74 10.70
CA THR A 16 1.32 -14.92 11.90
C THR A 16 1.13 -15.73 13.19
N PRO A 17 0.34 -16.83 13.25
CA PRO A 17 0.23 -17.64 14.47
C PRO A 17 1.52 -18.36 14.85
N SER A 18 2.20 -19.02 13.90
CA SER A 18 3.44 -19.79 14.17
C SER A 18 4.70 -18.92 14.22
N ARG A 19 4.63 -17.68 13.72
CA ARG A 19 5.77 -16.78 13.50
C ARG A 19 6.81 -17.36 12.53
N GLU A 20 6.39 -18.27 11.65
CA GLU A 20 7.28 -18.84 10.65
C GLU A 20 7.25 -18.05 9.34
N PHE A 21 8.44 -17.91 8.74
CA PHE A 21 8.59 -17.35 7.41
C PHE A 21 8.96 -18.47 6.44
N SER A 22 8.20 -18.57 5.36
CA SER A 22 8.40 -19.51 4.27
C SER A 22 8.52 -18.77 2.94
N THR A 23 9.06 -19.43 1.93
CA THR A 23 9.29 -18.85 0.61
C THR A 23 8.84 -19.80 -0.49
N LEU A 24 8.34 -19.24 -1.59
CA LEU A 24 8.15 -19.94 -2.84
C LEU A 24 9.12 -19.39 -3.89
N GLU A 25 9.91 -20.27 -4.50
CA GLU A 25 10.77 -19.93 -5.65
C GLU A 25 9.92 -19.67 -6.90
N LEU A 26 10.19 -18.55 -7.57
CA LEU A 26 9.57 -18.23 -8.84
C LEU A 26 10.31 -18.92 -9.99
N GLU A 27 9.59 -19.24 -11.05
CA GLU A 27 10.21 -19.70 -12.30
C GLU A 27 11.18 -18.63 -12.85
N SER A 28 12.25 -19.06 -13.52
CA SER A 28 13.35 -18.16 -13.93
C SER A 28 12.90 -17.00 -14.82
N SER A 29 11.91 -17.23 -15.68
CA SER A 29 11.29 -16.22 -16.54
C SER A 29 10.61 -15.09 -15.76
N ILE A 30 10.18 -15.36 -14.52
CA ILE A 30 9.54 -14.40 -13.62
C ILE A 30 10.59 -13.85 -12.64
N ALA A 31 11.42 -14.73 -12.09
CA ALA A 31 12.42 -14.42 -11.06
C ALA A 31 13.43 -13.37 -11.52
N THR A 32 13.79 -13.35 -12.80
CA THR A 32 14.80 -12.44 -13.37
C THR A 32 14.30 -11.03 -13.66
N VAL A 33 12.97 -10.83 -13.78
CA VAL A 33 12.37 -9.51 -14.07
C VAL A 33 12.59 -8.55 -12.91
N GLN A 34 13.32 -7.45 -13.11
CA GLN A 34 13.51 -6.43 -12.08
C GLN A 34 12.23 -5.60 -11.90
N HIS A 35 11.96 -5.14 -10.68
CA HIS A 35 10.80 -4.31 -10.35
C HIS A 35 9.46 -4.86 -10.87
N LYS A 36 9.33 -6.20 -10.95
CA LYS A 36 8.16 -6.90 -11.51
C LYS A 36 6.86 -6.51 -10.82
N PHE A 37 6.87 -6.41 -9.50
CA PHE A 37 5.68 -6.11 -8.71
C PHE A 37 5.95 -5.05 -7.65
N ALA A 38 4.94 -4.26 -7.32
CA ALA A 38 5.08 -3.19 -6.34
C ALA A 38 4.04 -3.28 -5.20
N GLY A 39 2.80 -3.59 -5.54
CA GLY A 39 1.69 -3.73 -4.60
C GLY A 39 1.03 -5.10 -4.66
N ALA A 40 0.24 -5.42 -3.64
CA ALA A 40 -0.54 -6.64 -3.58
C ALA A 40 -1.88 -6.40 -2.90
N ALA A 41 -2.90 -7.16 -3.29
CA ALA A 41 -4.16 -7.22 -2.58
C ALA A 41 -4.62 -8.68 -2.46
N ARG A 42 -5.37 -8.97 -1.40
CA ARG A 42 -5.96 -10.29 -1.11
C ARG A 42 -7.42 -10.30 -1.59
N SER A 43 -7.83 -11.37 -2.27
CA SER A 43 -9.25 -11.59 -2.61
C SER A 43 -10.09 -11.82 -1.34
N GLU A 44 -11.30 -11.30 -1.29
CA GLU A 44 -12.25 -11.66 -0.23
C GLU A 44 -13.02 -12.96 -0.53
N ALA A 45 -13.10 -13.36 -1.81
CA ALA A 45 -13.93 -14.48 -2.27
C ALA A 45 -13.16 -15.76 -2.61
N GLU A 46 -11.88 -15.63 -2.96
CA GLU A 46 -11.01 -16.75 -3.35
C GLU A 46 -9.79 -16.79 -2.45
N ASP A 47 -9.03 -17.89 -2.39
CA ASP A 47 -7.77 -18.01 -1.62
C ASP A 47 -6.53 -17.56 -2.40
N VAL A 48 -6.57 -16.31 -2.91
CA VAL A 48 -5.49 -15.75 -3.73
C VAL A 48 -5.04 -14.35 -3.33
N VAL A 49 -3.77 -14.05 -3.60
CA VAL A 49 -3.20 -12.70 -3.59
C VAL A 49 -2.82 -12.31 -5.01
N VAL A 50 -3.22 -11.13 -5.44
CA VAL A 50 -2.89 -10.60 -6.77
C VAL A 50 -1.89 -9.46 -6.62
N PHE A 51 -0.85 -9.48 -7.45
CA PHE A 51 0.22 -8.50 -7.44
C PHE A 51 0.06 -7.50 -8.59
N ALA A 52 0.16 -6.20 -8.27
CA ALA A 52 0.15 -5.14 -9.27
C ALA A 52 1.46 -5.19 -10.09
N PRO A 53 1.38 -5.31 -11.43
CA PRO A 53 2.55 -5.31 -12.28
C PRO A 53 3.15 -3.91 -12.38
N ALA A 54 4.39 -3.74 -11.91
CA ALA A 54 5.15 -2.51 -12.10
C ALA A 54 5.88 -2.58 -13.44
N ASP A 55 6.99 -3.30 -13.52
CA ASP A 55 7.73 -3.48 -14.77
C ASP A 55 7.33 -4.79 -15.48
N ALA A 56 6.72 -5.75 -14.79
CA ALA A 56 6.34 -7.03 -15.37
C ALA A 56 5.26 -6.88 -16.46
N ASP A 57 5.39 -7.69 -17.51
CA ASP A 57 4.38 -7.82 -18.58
C ASP A 57 3.34 -8.91 -18.26
N PHE A 58 3.12 -9.15 -16.97
CA PHE A 58 2.14 -10.10 -16.46
C PHE A 58 1.62 -9.69 -15.09
N VAL A 59 0.34 -9.96 -14.82
CA VAL A 59 -0.24 -9.91 -13.48
C VAL A 59 0.16 -11.17 -12.71
N GLY A 60 0.70 -11.03 -11.50
CA GLY A 60 1.07 -12.15 -10.65
C GLY A 60 -0.10 -12.59 -9.77
N ILE A 61 -0.26 -13.90 -9.57
CA ILE A 61 -1.30 -14.49 -8.72
C ILE A 61 -0.66 -15.56 -7.83
N PHE A 62 -0.74 -15.39 -6.51
CA PHE A 62 -0.34 -16.41 -5.56
C PHE A 62 -1.57 -17.11 -5.00
N ASP A 63 -1.71 -18.41 -5.28
CA ASP A 63 -2.73 -19.29 -4.72
C ASP A 63 -2.25 -19.77 -3.35
N LEU A 64 -2.94 -19.33 -2.30
CA LEU A 64 -2.63 -19.65 -0.91
C LEU A 64 -2.90 -21.12 -0.59
N SER A 65 -3.93 -21.71 -1.21
CA SER A 65 -4.35 -23.08 -0.93
C SER A 65 -3.36 -24.11 -1.49
N ARG A 66 -2.74 -23.77 -2.62
CA ARG A 66 -1.79 -24.65 -3.34
C ARG A 66 -0.34 -24.24 -3.12
N SER A 67 -0.09 -23.10 -2.50
CA SER A 67 1.25 -22.47 -2.43
C SER A 67 1.89 -22.41 -3.82
N TYR A 68 1.15 -21.89 -4.80
CA TYR A 68 1.53 -21.87 -6.21
C TYR A 68 1.44 -20.47 -6.79
N PHE A 69 2.41 -20.11 -7.65
CA PHE A 69 2.43 -18.82 -8.33
C PHE A 69 2.06 -18.99 -9.80
N ALA A 70 1.02 -18.27 -10.22
CA ALA A 70 0.57 -18.20 -11.60
C ALA A 70 0.71 -16.77 -12.13
N VAL A 71 0.69 -16.64 -13.46
CA VAL A 71 0.74 -15.34 -14.13
C VAL A 71 -0.33 -15.24 -15.21
N VAL A 72 -0.77 -14.02 -15.48
CA VAL A 72 -1.58 -13.68 -16.67
C VAL A 72 -0.80 -12.67 -17.49
N ASN A 73 -0.42 -13.05 -18.72
CA ASN A 73 0.33 -12.17 -19.62
C ASN A 73 -0.53 -10.95 -20.04
N ILE A 74 0.08 -9.76 -20.02
CA ILE A 74 -0.52 -8.48 -20.40
C ILE A 74 0.37 -7.66 -21.34
N GLU A 75 1.42 -8.26 -21.90
CA GLU A 75 2.45 -7.60 -22.73
C GLU A 75 1.88 -6.81 -23.91
N THR A 76 0.80 -7.33 -24.51
CA THR A 76 0.14 -6.69 -25.66
C THR A 76 -0.89 -5.62 -25.27
N MET A 77 -1.18 -5.48 -23.98
CA MET A 77 -2.23 -4.59 -23.47
C MET A 77 -1.67 -3.25 -23.00
N ILE A 78 -0.49 -3.27 -22.37
CA ILE A 78 0.16 -2.09 -21.80
C ILE A 78 1.68 -2.31 -21.75
N ASP A 79 2.42 -1.30 -22.16
CA ASP A 79 3.87 -1.30 -22.21
C ASP A 79 4.48 -0.27 -21.23
N GLY A 80 5.81 -0.27 -21.17
CA GLY A 80 6.58 0.67 -20.37
C GLY A 80 6.87 0.19 -18.94
N PRO A 81 7.81 0.88 -18.26
CA PRO A 81 8.17 0.61 -16.88
C PRO A 81 7.20 1.27 -15.90
N SER A 82 7.16 0.74 -14.68
CA SER A 82 6.44 1.28 -13.53
C SER A 82 4.97 1.57 -13.87
N LYS A 83 4.30 0.57 -14.46
CA LYS A 83 2.90 0.67 -14.88
C LYS A 83 2.02 0.95 -13.67
N PHE A 84 2.08 0.09 -12.65
CA PHE A 84 1.25 0.17 -11.45
C PHE A 84 2.05 -0.05 -10.16
N ASN A 85 1.71 0.70 -9.10
CA ASN A 85 2.44 0.66 -7.82
C ASN A 85 1.65 -0.02 -6.68
N GLY A 86 0.32 0.10 -6.68
CA GLY A 86 -0.56 -0.41 -5.63
C GLY A 86 -1.67 -1.30 -6.16
N ALA A 87 -2.31 -2.08 -5.29
CA ALA A 87 -3.51 -2.86 -5.61
C ALA A 87 -4.53 -2.74 -4.48
N ALA A 88 -5.81 -2.72 -4.84
CA ALA A 88 -6.93 -2.87 -3.91
C ALA A 88 -7.95 -3.85 -4.49
N ALA A 89 -8.59 -4.66 -3.66
CA ALA A 89 -9.62 -5.60 -4.07
C ALA A 89 -11.01 -5.05 -3.72
N VAL A 90 -11.96 -5.17 -4.65
CA VAL A 90 -13.39 -4.91 -4.46
C VAL A 90 -14.15 -6.05 -5.13
N GLY A 91 -14.68 -6.98 -4.34
CA GLY A 91 -15.23 -8.24 -4.86
C GLY A 91 -14.18 -9.02 -5.66
N ASN A 92 -14.49 -9.34 -6.91
CA ASN A 92 -13.58 -10.07 -7.82
C ASN A 92 -12.60 -9.15 -8.58
N GLN A 93 -12.74 -7.83 -8.44
CA GLN A 93 -11.92 -6.88 -9.17
C GLN A 93 -10.75 -6.40 -8.33
N PHE A 94 -9.55 -6.52 -8.91
CA PHE A 94 -8.31 -5.98 -8.40
C PHE A 94 -7.98 -4.72 -9.18
N VAL A 95 -8.06 -3.58 -8.51
CA VAL A 95 -7.82 -2.28 -9.10
C VAL A 95 -6.39 -1.85 -8.78
N PHE A 96 -5.61 -1.62 -9.84
CA PHE A 96 -4.20 -1.26 -9.75
C PHE A 96 -3.99 0.25 -9.81
N ALA A 97 -3.21 0.79 -8.88
CA ALA A 97 -2.88 2.21 -8.78
C ALA A 97 -1.91 2.60 -9.91
N PRO A 98 -2.29 3.52 -10.81
CA PRO A 98 -1.45 3.92 -11.94
C PRO A 98 -0.27 4.76 -11.47
N ASP A 99 0.96 4.31 -11.78
CA ASP A 99 2.17 5.06 -11.46
C ASP A 99 2.59 5.89 -12.68
N ASN A 100 3.16 5.24 -13.70
CA ASN A 100 3.43 5.86 -15.00
C ASN A 100 2.34 5.54 -16.04
N ALA A 101 1.54 4.50 -15.84
CA ALA A 101 0.43 4.17 -16.73
C ALA A 101 -0.60 5.31 -16.86
N ASN A 102 -1.17 5.48 -18.06
CA ASN A 102 -2.27 6.42 -18.33
C ASN A 102 -3.66 5.80 -18.15
N TYR A 103 -3.71 4.62 -17.55
CA TYR A 103 -4.91 3.81 -17.36
C TYR A 103 -4.97 3.33 -15.92
N VAL A 104 -6.18 3.22 -15.37
CA VAL A 104 -6.45 2.34 -14.22
C VAL A 104 -6.47 0.89 -14.72
N GLY A 105 -5.67 0.03 -14.10
CA GLY A 105 -5.71 -1.41 -14.36
C GLY A 105 -6.80 -2.06 -13.52
N VAL A 106 -7.70 -2.80 -14.14
CA VAL A 106 -8.80 -3.51 -13.46
C VAL A 106 -8.71 -4.98 -13.84
N PHE A 107 -8.16 -5.78 -12.95
CA PHE A 107 -7.98 -7.21 -13.15
C PHE A 107 -9.13 -7.98 -12.50
N ASP A 108 -9.90 -8.71 -13.31
CA ASP A 108 -10.94 -9.59 -12.81
C ASP A 108 -10.36 -10.98 -12.55
N ILE A 109 -10.38 -11.42 -11.29
CA ILE A 109 -9.79 -12.71 -10.90
C ILE A 109 -10.57 -13.91 -11.42
N MET A 110 -11.91 -13.78 -11.54
CA MET A 110 -12.79 -14.86 -11.98
C MET A 110 -12.55 -15.17 -13.46
N TYR A 111 -12.40 -14.14 -14.29
CA TYR A 111 -12.12 -14.30 -15.72
C TYR A 111 -10.63 -14.30 -16.07
N LYS A 112 -9.76 -13.92 -15.12
CA LYS A 112 -8.31 -13.76 -15.30
C LYS A 112 -7.99 -12.80 -16.45
N GLN A 113 -8.66 -11.65 -16.47
CA GLN A 113 -8.56 -10.66 -17.54
C GLN A 113 -8.27 -9.26 -16.98
N LEU A 114 -7.38 -8.54 -17.65
CA LEU A 114 -7.11 -7.13 -17.37
C LEU A 114 -7.95 -6.26 -18.31
N ALA A 115 -8.69 -5.30 -17.73
CA ALA A 115 -9.27 -4.18 -18.44
C ALA A 115 -8.51 -2.90 -18.08
N LEU A 116 -8.31 -2.02 -19.06
CA LEU A 116 -7.68 -0.72 -18.89
C LEU A 116 -8.73 0.38 -18.99
N LYS A 117 -8.80 1.26 -17.99
CA LYS A 117 -9.73 2.40 -17.96
C LYS A 117 -8.96 3.70 -18.08
N ALA A 118 -9.21 4.43 -19.15
CA ALA A 118 -8.50 5.68 -19.42
C ALA A 118 -8.74 6.70 -18.29
N MET A 119 -7.67 7.37 -17.87
CA MET A 119 -7.70 8.40 -16.82
C MET A 119 -6.96 9.69 -17.22
N SER A 120 -6.31 9.71 -18.39
CA SER A 120 -5.46 10.82 -18.84
C SER A 120 -6.20 12.15 -19.04
N ALA A 121 -7.53 12.13 -19.19
CA ALA A 121 -8.35 13.34 -19.20
C ALA A 121 -8.39 14.04 -17.81
N HIS A 122 -7.99 13.36 -16.75
CA HIS A 122 -8.07 13.85 -15.37
C HIS A 122 -6.68 14.08 -14.74
N VAL A 123 -5.73 13.17 -14.97
CA VAL A 123 -4.36 13.26 -14.43
C VAL A 123 -3.37 12.73 -15.46
N THR A 124 -2.27 13.45 -15.66
CA THR A 124 -1.15 13.07 -16.54
C THR A 124 0.18 13.12 -15.78
N GLY A 125 1.25 12.66 -16.42
CA GLY A 125 2.60 12.64 -15.84
C GLY A 125 2.96 11.31 -15.19
N ASP A 126 4.17 11.25 -14.66
CA ASP A 126 4.77 10.06 -14.07
C ASP A 126 4.63 10.06 -12.54
N HIS A 127 4.79 8.89 -11.93
CA HIS A 127 4.72 8.67 -10.48
C HIS A 127 3.44 9.19 -9.82
N LYS A 128 2.29 9.01 -10.50
CA LYS A 128 1.03 9.65 -10.11
C LYS A 128 0.54 9.16 -8.75
N PHE A 129 0.40 7.85 -8.60
CA PHE A 129 -0.18 7.23 -7.42
C PHE A 129 0.66 6.08 -6.88
N ALA A 130 0.99 6.14 -5.59
CA ALA A 130 1.83 5.13 -4.93
C ALA A 130 1.04 3.93 -4.39
N GLY A 131 -0.29 4.04 -4.26
CA GLY A 131 -1.12 3.03 -3.60
C GLY A 131 -2.58 3.09 -4.01
N ALA A 132 -3.32 2.04 -3.67
CA ALA A 132 -4.77 1.94 -3.86
C ALA A 132 -5.41 1.51 -2.53
N VAL A 133 -6.53 2.13 -2.18
CA VAL A 133 -7.27 1.86 -0.93
C VAL A 133 -8.73 1.61 -1.26
N ALA A 134 -9.24 0.41 -1.00
CA ALA A 134 -10.66 0.09 -1.17
C ALA A 134 -11.48 0.60 0.01
N HIS A 135 -12.64 1.21 -0.28
CA HIS A 135 -13.66 1.55 0.72
C HIS A 135 -15.06 1.48 0.08
N GLY A 136 -15.84 0.48 0.47
CA GLY A 136 -17.08 0.14 -0.22
C GLY A 136 -16.81 -0.23 -1.68
N ASP A 137 -17.63 0.28 -2.60
CA ASP A 137 -17.48 0.02 -4.04
C ASP A 137 -16.50 0.96 -4.75
N LYS A 138 -15.62 1.63 -3.99
CA LYS A 138 -14.68 2.62 -4.51
C LYS A 138 -13.26 2.28 -4.15
N VAL A 139 -12.35 2.69 -5.03
CA VAL A 139 -10.91 2.63 -4.82
C VAL A 139 -10.35 4.05 -4.88
N PHE A 140 -9.66 4.42 -3.82
CA PHE A 140 -8.98 5.71 -3.67
C PHE A 140 -7.49 5.53 -3.93
N PHE A 141 -6.97 6.25 -4.92
CA PHE A 141 -5.56 6.21 -5.27
C PHE A 141 -4.78 7.25 -4.47
N VAL A 142 -3.69 6.79 -3.85
CA VAL A 142 -2.85 7.56 -2.93
C VAL A 142 -1.96 8.51 -3.76
N PRO A 143 -2.15 9.83 -3.69
CA PRO A 143 -1.39 10.76 -4.52
C PRO A 143 0.08 10.80 -4.11
N HIS A 144 0.96 10.53 -5.07
CA HIS A 144 2.39 10.64 -4.90
C HIS A 144 2.91 11.92 -5.55
N ALA A 145 2.98 11.97 -6.88
CA ALA A 145 3.23 13.21 -7.62
C ALA A 145 1.92 13.90 -8.08
N ALA A 146 0.81 13.16 -8.17
CA ALA A 146 -0.46 13.72 -8.62
C ALA A 146 -0.93 14.91 -7.73
N PRO A 147 -1.57 15.94 -8.33
CA PRO A 147 -2.15 17.07 -7.58
C PRO A 147 -3.51 16.75 -6.97
N SER A 148 -4.04 15.54 -7.19
CA SER A 148 -5.39 15.13 -6.81
C SER A 148 -5.40 13.71 -6.27
N VAL A 149 -6.36 13.39 -5.39
CA VAL A 149 -6.70 12.01 -5.05
C VAL A 149 -7.46 11.42 -6.24
N GLY A 150 -7.03 10.26 -6.73
CA GLY A 150 -7.78 9.52 -7.75
C GLY A 150 -8.90 8.70 -7.11
N ILE A 151 -10.05 8.63 -7.76
CA ILE A 151 -11.23 7.90 -7.27
C ILE A 151 -11.78 7.07 -8.42
N TYR A 152 -11.71 5.75 -8.28
CA TYR A 152 -12.31 4.80 -9.21
C TYR A 152 -13.54 4.16 -8.57
N ASP A 153 -14.67 4.23 -9.27
CA ASP A 153 -15.88 3.54 -8.87
C ASP A 153 -16.01 2.22 -9.64
N VAL A 154 -16.07 1.13 -8.88
CA VAL A 154 -16.00 -0.24 -9.42
C VAL A 154 -17.30 -0.64 -10.12
N ILE A 155 -18.44 -0.07 -9.73
CA ILE A 155 -19.76 -0.39 -10.31
C ILE A 155 -19.93 0.28 -11.67
N SER A 156 -19.64 1.58 -11.76
CA SER A 156 -19.80 2.38 -12.96
C SER A 156 -18.59 2.32 -13.89
N GLY A 157 -17.42 1.92 -13.37
CA GLY A 157 -16.16 1.92 -14.10
C GLY A 157 -15.61 3.31 -14.39
N VAL A 158 -16.07 4.33 -13.65
CA VAL A 158 -15.72 5.73 -13.86
C VAL A 158 -14.53 6.12 -12.98
N PHE A 159 -13.54 6.76 -13.59
CA PHE A 159 -12.47 7.46 -12.88
C PHE A 159 -12.82 8.93 -12.69
N SER A 160 -12.50 9.47 -11.52
CA SER A 160 -12.67 10.87 -11.16
C SER A 160 -11.57 11.31 -10.19
N THR A 161 -11.47 12.61 -9.92
CA THR A 161 -10.42 13.16 -9.07
C THR A 161 -10.97 14.17 -8.08
N LEU A 162 -10.37 14.19 -6.89
CA LEU A 162 -10.53 15.26 -5.91
C LEU A 162 -9.24 16.08 -5.88
N ASP A 163 -9.30 17.32 -6.36
CA ASP A 163 -8.16 18.24 -6.35
C ASP A 163 -7.73 18.59 -4.92
N ILE A 164 -6.45 18.37 -4.63
CA ILE A 164 -5.81 18.68 -3.34
C ILE A 164 -4.63 19.65 -3.48
N SER A 165 -4.38 20.21 -4.66
CA SER A 165 -3.26 21.12 -4.94
C SER A 165 -3.23 22.35 -4.04
N LYS A 166 -4.41 22.83 -3.61
CA LYS A 166 -4.54 23.92 -2.64
C LYS A 166 -3.98 23.59 -1.24
N PHE A 167 -3.80 22.31 -0.92
CA PHE A 167 -3.28 21.84 0.35
C PHE A 167 -1.81 21.44 0.26
N LEU A 168 -1.43 20.74 -0.81
CA LEU A 168 -0.07 20.27 -1.08
C LEU A 168 0.17 20.27 -2.59
N ASP A 169 1.21 20.97 -3.05
CA ASP A 169 1.62 20.95 -4.47
C ASP A 169 2.96 20.23 -4.69
N ASP A 170 3.62 19.78 -3.61
CA ASP A 170 4.90 19.07 -3.68
C ASP A 170 4.77 17.69 -4.35
N SER A 171 5.82 17.19 -4.99
CA SER A 171 5.89 15.77 -5.36
C SER A 171 6.18 14.87 -4.15
N GLU A 172 5.99 13.56 -4.32
CA GLU A 172 6.29 12.55 -3.31
C GLU A 172 5.46 12.69 -2.01
N LYS A 173 4.19 13.13 -2.10
CA LYS A 173 3.34 13.47 -0.94
C LYS A 173 3.13 12.28 0.00
N PHE A 174 2.53 11.21 -0.54
CA PHE A 174 2.12 10.02 0.20
C PHE A 174 2.63 8.74 -0.49
N SER A 175 2.78 7.65 0.27
CA SER A 175 3.32 6.36 -0.21
C SER A 175 2.37 5.18 -0.06
N GLY A 176 1.34 5.31 0.77
CA GLY A 176 0.29 4.31 0.94
C GLY A 176 -0.89 4.86 1.71
N GLY A 177 -1.84 4.00 2.04
CA GLY A 177 -3.00 4.41 2.82
C GLY A 177 -3.84 3.23 3.27
N ALA A 178 -4.76 3.52 4.18
CA ALA A 178 -5.74 2.54 4.66
C ALA A 178 -7.03 3.25 5.10
N VAL A 179 -8.10 2.48 5.23
CA VAL A 179 -9.38 2.99 5.76
C VAL A 179 -9.44 2.77 7.26
N ALA A 180 -9.73 3.82 8.02
CA ALA A 180 -10.09 3.71 9.43
C ALA A 180 -11.21 4.71 9.75
N ASP A 181 -12.20 4.29 10.55
CA ASP A 181 -13.34 5.14 10.93
C ASP A 181 -14.08 5.76 9.72
N GLY A 182 -14.25 4.97 8.66
CA GLY A 182 -14.89 5.40 7.40
C GLY A 182 -14.09 6.42 6.58
N LYS A 183 -12.87 6.78 7.02
CA LYS A 183 -12.02 7.78 6.36
C LYS A 183 -10.82 7.09 5.72
N VAL A 184 -10.38 7.64 4.59
CA VAL A 184 -9.15 7.24 3.92
C VAL A 184 -8.00 8.03 4.52
N VAL A 185 -7.04 7.33 5.13
CA VAL A 185 -5.83 7.90 5.72
C VAL A 185 -4.67 7.68 4.74
N PHE A 186 -4.08 8.76 4.26
CA PHE A 186 -2.89 8.75 3.41
C PHE A 186 -1.63 8.89 4.26
N VAL A 187 -0.75 7.89 4.16
CA VAL A 187 0.50 7.82 4.91
C VAL A 187 1.53 8.77 4.31
N PRO A 188 2.08 9.71 5.10
CA PRO A 188 3.05 10.68 4.60
C PRO A 188 4.35 9.99 4.18
N TYR A 189 4.83 10.37 2.99
CA TYR A 189 6.13 9.96 2.48
C TYR A 189 7.09 11.14 2.55
N GLY A 190 6.94 12.10 1.63
CA GLY A 190 7.65 13.38 1.64
C GLY A 190 6.90 14.49 2.38
N ALA A 191 5.58 14.36 2.56
CA ALA A 191 4.76 15.37 3.23
C ALA A 191 4.99 15.38 4.76
N ALA A 192 4.87 16.56 5.38
CA ALA A 192 4.97 16.74 6.83
C ALA A 192 3.64 16.50 7.58
N SER A 193 2.61 16.01 6.90
CA SER A 193 1.25 15.87 7.44
C SER A 193 0.59 14.61 6.92
N VAL A 194 -0.27 14.01 7.74
CA VAL A 194 -1.16 12.91 7.33
C VAL A 194 -2.27 13.48 6.45
N GLY A 195 -2.52 12.88 5.30
CA GLY A 195 -3.70 13.21 4.51
C GLY A 195 -4.91 12.46 5.07
N LEU A 196 -5.97 13.17 5.42
CA LEU A 196 -7.22 12.56 5.89
C LEU A 196 -8.34 12.97 4.94
N PHE A 197 -8.95 11.97 4.30
CA PHE A 197 -10.09 12.17 3.43
C PHE A 197 -11.31 11.46 3.98
N ASP A 198 -12.37 12.23 4.23
CA ASP A 198 -13.69 11.72 4.54
C ASP A 198 -14.52 11.68 3.24
N PRO A 199 -14.77 10.49 2.66
CA PRO A 199 -15.54 10.35 1.43
C PRO A 199 -17.06 10.41 1.67
N ALA A 200 -17.54 10.63 2.91
CA ALA A 200 -18.96 10.65 3.22
C ALA A 200 -19.72 11.66 2.34
N GLY A 201 -20.76 11.18 1.65
CA GLY A 201 -21.57 11.99 0.76
C GLY A 201 -20.91 12.36 -0.57
N CYS A 202 -19.82 11.68 -0.97
CA CYS A 202 -19.33 11.72 -2.35
C CYS A 202 -20.06 10.69 -3.22
N GLU A 203 -20.79 11.20 -4.21
CA GLU A 203 -21.25 10.41 -5.36
C GLU A 203 -20.24 10.53 -6.50
N VAL A 204 -20.07 9.48 -7.28
CA VAL A 204 -19.23 9.50 -8.48
C VAL A 204 -20.10 9.58 -9.73
N SER A 205 -19.59 10.30 -10.73
CA SER A 205 -20.19 10.54 -12.04
C SER A 205 -21.42 11.49 -12.09
N PRO A 206 -21.16 12.82 -12.13
CA PRO A 206 -19.87 13.48 -11.90
C PRO A 206 -19.50 13.39 -10.41
N LEU A 207 -18.20 13.44 -10.09
CA LEU A 207 -17.78 13.47 -8.68
C LEU A 207 -18.43 14.68 -7.98
N ARG A 208 -19.35 14.39 -7.07
CA ARG A 208 -20.10 15.38 -6.30
C ARG A 208 -19.97 15.00 -4.85
N CYS A 209 -19.08 15.70 -4.18
CA CYS A 209 -18.92 15.61 -2.75
C CYS A 209 -19.82 16.65 -2.08
N GLY A 210 -20.77 16.18 -1.28
CA GLY A 210 -21.58 17.04 -0.42
C GLY A 210 -20.73 17.76 0.63
N LYS A 211 -21.34 18.67 1.40
CA LYS A 211 -20.68 19.41 2.49
C LYS A 211 -19.99 18.53 3.55
N GLN A 212 -20.33 17.25 3.59
CA GLN A 212 -19.81 16.28 4.56
C GLN A 212 -18.43 15.73 4.15
N SER A 213 -18.11 15.71 2.86
CA SER A 213 -16.81 15.24 2.41
C SER A 213 -15.77 16.31 2.64
N THR A 214 -14.65 15.91 3.23
CA THR A 214 -13.56 16.83 3.54
C THR A 214 -12.22 16.18 3.29
N PHE A 215 -11.28 16.96 2.74
CA PHE A 215 -9.86 16.63 2.76
C PHE A 215 -9.18 17.56 3.75
N SER A 216 -8.33 17.01 4.62
CA SER A 216 -7.58 17.75 5.63
C SER A 216 -6.15 17.22 5.75
N LEU A 217 -5.23 18.10 6.11
CA LEU A 217 -3.89 17.73 6.50
C LEU A 217 -3.77 17.78 8.01
N ILE A 218 -3.39 16.66 8.62
CA ILE A 218 -3.13 16.60 10.06
C ILE A 218 -1.64 16.69 10.26
N ALA A 219 -1.19 17.83 10.82
CA ALA A 219 0.21 18.06 11.13
C ALA A 219 0.72 17.00 12.11
N LEU A 220 1.89 16.46 11.81
CA LEU A 220 2.52 15.50 12.69
C LEU A 220 3.14 16.25 13.90
N PRO A 221 3.04 15.70 15.12
CA PRO A 221 3.69 16.27 16.28
C PRO A 221 5.21 16.33 16.05
N HIS A 222 5.79 17.49 16.37
CA HIS A 222 7.23 17.66 16.40
C HIS A 222 7.70 17.24 17.79
N CYS A 223 8.53 16.22 17.90
CA CYS A 223 9.26 16.00 19.14
C CYS A 223 10.32 17.12 19.25
N ASP A 224 10.37 17.81 20.40
CA ASP A 224 11.27 18.94 20.63
C ASP A 224 12.69 18.65 20.09
N ARG A 225 13.08 19.43 19.07
CA ARG A 225 14.36 19.45 18.33
C ARG A 225 14.53 18.58 17.08
N GLY A 226 13.47 18.01 16.50
CA GLY A 226 13.57 17.36 15.18
C GLY A 226 12.29 17.44 14.36
N HIS A 227 12.40 17.89 13.10
CA HIS A 227 11.37 17.59 12.10
C HIS A 227 11.36 16.07 11.88
N LEU A 228 10.19 15.48 11.64
CA LEU A 228 10.15 14.09 11.17
C LEU A 228 11.00 13.99 9.90
N PRO A 229 11.86 12.96 9.78
CA PRO A 229 12.68 12.80 8.60
C PRO A 229 11.77 12.64 7.40
N ARG A 230 12.13 13.30 6.29
CA ARG A 230 11.50 13.03 5.00
C ARG A 230 11.62 11.52 4.73
N TYR A 231 10.55 10.91 4.25
CA TYR A 231 10.45 9.46 4.02
C TYR A 231 10.47 8.60 5.29
N ALA A 232 10.01 9.14 6.42
CA ALA A 232 9.86 8.37 7.65
C ALA A 232 8.99 7.11 7.47
N PHE A 233 7.98 7.16 6.59
CA PHE A 233 7.03 6.07 6.39
C PHE A 233 6.84 5.70 4.92
N SER A 234 6.48 4.45 4.62
CA SER A 234 6.32 3.89 3.26
C SER A 234 4.95 3.29 2.95
N GLY A 235 4.08 3.14 3.95
CA GLY A 235 2.76 2.57 3.79
C GLY A 235 2.08 2.42 5.14
N GLY A 236 0.86 1.89 5.16
CA GLY A 236 0.15 1.68 6.42
C GLY A 236 -0.98 0.68 6.30
N ALA A 237 -1.36 0.13 7.45
CA ALA A 237 -2.44 -0.84 7.57
C ALA A 237 -3.40 -0.41 8.67
N ALA A 238 -4.69 -0.63 8.43
CA ALA A 238 -5.73 -0.34 9.40
C ALA A 238 -5.88 -1.47 10.42
N ILE A 239 -6.13 -1.08 11.66
CA ILE A 239 -6.43 -1.97 12.78
C ILE A 239 -7.38 -1.26 13.75
N GLY A 240 -8.59 -1.78 13.89
CA GLY A 240 -9.66 -1.09 14.61
C GLY A 240 -9.91 0.31 14.06
N ASP A 241 -9.82 1.33 14.93
CA ASP A 241 -10.02 2.75 14.61
C ASP A 241 -8.72 3.49 14.21
N ARG A 242 -7.63 2.74 13.98
CA ARG A 242 -6.29 3.30 13.74
C ARG A 242 -5.70 2.84 12.43
N VAL A 243 -4.75 3.63 11.94
CA VAL A 243 -3.81 3.23 10.88
C VAL A 243 -2.40 3.26 11.44
N ILE A 244 -1.69 2.15 11.24
CA ILE A 244 -0.31 1.97 11.66
C ILE A 244 0.60 2.22 10.47
N PHE A 245 1.55 3.14 10.62
CA PHE A 245 2.45 3.55 9.54
C PHE A 245 3.75 2.74 9.61
N ALA A 246 4.10 2.10 8.49
CA ALA A 246 5.31 1.32 8.33
C ALA A 246 6.55 2.24 8.40
N PRO A 247 7.51 1.99 9.30
CA PRO A 247 8.77 2.73 9.34
C PRO A 247 9.58 2.45 8.08
N ARG A 248 9.97 3.48 7.35
CA ARG A 248 10.91 3.35 6.23
C ARG A 248 12.28 3.82 6.65
N MET A 249 12.44 5.14 6.78
CA MET A 249 13.68 5.82 7.21
C MET A 249 13.58 6.42 8.61
N ALA A 250 12.93 5.67 9.50
CA ALA A 250 12.72 6.10 10.86
C ALA A 250 12.84 4.94 11.85
N SER A 251 13.29 5.26 13.06
CA SER A 251 13.36 4.33 14.18
C SER A 251 12.07 4.32 15.01
N PHE A 252 10.94 4.62 14.37
CA PHE A 252 9.61 4.65 14.98
C PHE A 252 8.52 4.26 13.97
N ALA A 253 7.48 3.58 14.44
CA ALA A 253 6.24 3.41 13.70
C ALA A 253 5.25 4.53 14.07
N GLY A 254 4.38 4.91 13.12
CA GLY A 254 3.31 5.87 13.37
C GLY A 254 2.01 5.16 13.76
N VAL A 255 1.22 5.77 14.65
CA VAL A 255 -0.12 5.31 15.02
C VAL A 255 -1.06 6.50 14.89
N PHE A 256 -1.93 6.45 13.88
CA PHE A 256 -2.90 7.51 13.62
C PHE A 256 -4.31 7.03 13.93
N LYS A 257 -5.02 7.75 14.81
CA LYS A 257 -6.42 7.47 15.12
C LYS A 257 -7.33 8.41 14.32
N ALA A 258 -8.02 7.86 13.32
CA ALA A 258 -8.77 8.64 12.34
C ALA A 258 -9.96 9.41 12.95
N ALA A 259 -10.62 8.84 13.97
CA ALA A 259 -11.77 9.47 14.62
C ALA A 259 -11.43 10.77 15.37
N THR A 260 -10.21 10.88 15.90
CA THR A 260 -9.78 12.02 16.74
C THR A 260 -8.64 12.82 16.12
N SER A 261 -8.15 12.43 14.94
CA SER A 261 -6.94 12.96 14.32
C SER A 261 -5.72 12.96 15.25
N GLU A 262 -5.65 11.99 16.17
CA GLU A 262 -4.53 11.86 17.11
C GLU A 262 -3.41 11.04 16.45
N PHE A 263 -2.19 11.57 16.48
CA PHE A 263 -1.01 10.86 16.02
C PHE A 263 -0.05 10.57 17.18
N LYS A 264 0.44 9.34 17.24
CA LYS A 264 1.43 8.88 18.22
C LYS A 264 2.58 8.18 17.51
N LEU A 265 3.77 8.30 18.09
CA LEU A 265 4.96 7.57 17.66
C LEU A 265 5.23 6.40 18.60
N VAL A 266 5.59 5.27 18.01
CA VAL A 266 6.06 4.08 18.71
C VAL A 266 7.53 3.91 18.42
N CYS A 267 8.39 4.18 19.39
CA CYS A 267 9.83 3.99 19.26
C CYS A 267 10.18 2.50 19.07
N ILE A 268 10.97 2.21 18.04
CA ILE A 268 11.48 0.87 17.73
C ILE A 268 13.01 0.86 17.56
N ALA A 269 13.68 1.91 18.02
CA ALA A 269 15.11 2.12 17.80
C ALA A 269 15.98 0.98 18.33
N GLU A 270 15.65 0.40 19.48
CA GLU A 270 16.40 -0.72 20.04
C GLU A 270 16.35 -1.96 19.15
N GLN A 271 15.18 -2.25 18.57
CA GLN A 271 14.98 -3.37 17.66
C GLN A 271 15.67 -3.12 16.32
N MET A 272 15.71 -1.87 15.87
CA MET A 272 16.38 -1.47 14.64
C MET A 272 17.91 -1.45 14.75
N ARG A 273 18.51 -1.48 15.96
CA ARG A 273 19.98 -1.59 16.11
C ARG A 273 20.56 -2.87 15.51
N ALA A 274 19.73 -3.89 15.30
CA ALA A 274 20.12 -5.15 14.67
C ALA A 274 20.17 -5.08 13.13
N LEU A 275 19.84 -3.93 12.54
CA LEU A 275 19.77 -3.69 11.10
C LEU A 275 20.83 -2.66 10.68
N ASP A 276 21.56 -2.95 9.60
CA ASP A 276 22.68 -2.12 9.12
C ASP A 276 22.26 -0.94 8.23
N SER A 277 20.96 -0.80 7.94
CA SER A 277 20.44 0.26 7.06
C SER A 277 19.27 1.00 7.69
N LEU A 278 18.92 2.16 7.12
CA LEU A 278 17.73 2.95 7.49
C LEU A 278 16.58 2.76 6.48
N ASN A 279 16.54 1.74 5.63
CA ASN A 279 15.40 1.53 4.74
C ASN A 279 14.76 0.21 5.13
N TYR A 280 13.83 0.22 6.09
CA TYR A 280 13.41 -0.99 6.80
C TYR A 280 12.20 -1.71 6.20
N PHE A 281 11.14 -0.96 5.92
CA PHE A 281 9.87 -1.51 5.45
C PHE A 281 9.32 -0.71 4.29
N THR A 282 8.61 -1.39 3.40
CA THR A 282 8.02 -0.81 2.17
C THR A 282 6.50 -0.81 2.17
N GLY A 283 5.87 -1.45 3.16
CA GLY A 283 4.43 -1.57 3.27
C GLY A 283 4.00 -2.21 4.58
N ALA A 284 2.69 -2.36 4.75
CA ALA A 284 2.09 -2.97 5.93
C ALA A 284 0.83 -3.77 5.56
N ALA A 285 0.54 -4.81 6.32
CA ALA A 285 -0.71 -5.56 6.27
C ALA A 285 -1.19 -5.87 7.69
N SER A 286 -2.49 -5.76 7.94
CA SER A 286 -3.08 -6.16 9.22
C SER A 286 -3.54 -7.62 9.19
N VAL A 287 -3.37 -8.31 10.33
CA VAL A 287 -3.89 -9.66 10.56
C VAL A 287 -4.34 -9.73 12.02
N GLY A 288 -5.65 -9.87 12.24
CA GLY A 288 -6.22 -9.81 13.58
C GLY A 288 -5.85 -8.49 14.28
N ASP A 289 -5.26 -8.60 15.47
CA ASP A 289 -4.83 -7.47 16.29
C ASP A 289 -3.37 -7.04 16.06
N GLU A 290 -2.79 -7.45 14.93
CA GLU A 290 -1.38 -7.17 14.60
C GLU A 290 -1.23 -6.52 13.23
N VAL A 291 -0.14 -5.76 13.09
CA VAL A 291 0.33 -5.24 11.82
C VAL A 291 1.70 -5.84 11.51
N VAL A 292 1.80 -6.42 10.33
CA VAL A 292 3.02 -6.99 9.77
C VAL A 292 3.58 -6.02 8.73
N PHE A 293 4.85 -5.67 8.86
CA PHE A 293 5.53 -4.77 7.94
C PHE A 293 6.30 -5.54 6.87
N ALA A 294 6.14 -5.11 5.62
CA ALA A 294 6.79 -5.72 4.45
C ALA A 294 8.28 -5.39 4.45
N PRO A 295 9.17 -6.40 4.51
CA PRO A 295 10.60 -6.19 4.66
C PRO A 295 11.25 -5.64 3.38
N SER A 296 12.25 -4.79 3.53
CA SER A 296 13.21 -4.45 2.47
C SER A 296 14.48 -5.32 2.49
N GLN A 297 14.83 -5.90 3.66
CA GLN A 297 16.10 -6.60 3.92
C GLN A 297 15.91 -7.97 4.61
N GLY A 298 14.79 -8.65 4.34
CA GLY A 298 14.56 -10.02 4.83
C GLY A 298 14.20 -10.15 6.31
N LEU A 299 13.90 -9.05 6.99
CA LEU A 299 13.44 -9.02 8.38
C LEU A 299 11.99 -8.58 8.45
N VAL A 300 11.07 -9.49 8.78
CA VAL A 300 9.66 -9.14 8.94
C VAL A 300 9.45 -8.46 10.28
N GLY A 301 8.84 -7.27 10.27
CA GLY A 301 8.45 -6.55 11.48
C GLY A 301 7.02 -6.86 11.87
N VAL A 302 6.75 -7.10 13.15
CA VAL A 302 5.39 -7.28 13.67
C VAL A 302 5.14 -6.33 14.82
N LEU A 303 4.02 -5.60 14.79
CA LEU A 303 3.59 -4.67 15.83
C LEU A 303 2.16 -4.95 16.26
N ASN A 304 1.93 -5.09 17.56
CA ASN A 304 0.60 -5.10 18.17
C ASN A 304 0.35 -3.75 18.89
N PRO A 305 -0.55 -2.90 18.38
CA PRO A 305 -0.78 -1.56 18.93
C PRO A 305 -1.73 -1.52 20.15
N SER A 306 -2.25 -2.68 20.59
CA SER A 306 -3.23 -2.81 21.68
C SER A 306 -2.63 -2.62 23.07
N ASP A 307 -1.34 -2.90 23.25
CA ASP A 307 -0.67 -2.85 24.56
C ASP A 307 -0.16 -1.43 24.86
N SER A 308 -1.10 -0.54 25.21
CA SER A 308 -0.87 0.88 25.50
C SER A 308 -0.02 1.18 26.75
N ALA A 309 0.30 0.17 27.58
CA ALA A 309 1.10 0.35 28.80
C ALA A 309 2.54 -0.12 28.66
N ARG A 310 2.79 -1.13 27.81
CA ARG A 310 4.11 -1.59 27.39
C ARG A 310 3.93 -2.19 26.01
N LEU A 311 4.20 -1.44 24.94
CA LEU A 311 4.25 -1.98 23.58
C LEU A 311 5.30 -3.12 23.56
N LYS A 312 4.85 -4.36 23.80
CA LYS A 312 5.70 -5.56 23.78
C LYS A 312 6.09 -5.85 22.33
N PRO A 313 7.30 -6.37 22.13
CA PRO A 313 8.26 -5.73 21.24
C PRO A 313 7.83 -5.87 19.79
N PHE A 314 8.15 -4.85 19.02
CA PHE A 314 8.41 -5.02 17.60
C PHE A 314 9.24 -6.30 17.40
N GLN A 315 8.63 -7.35 16.86
CA GLN A 315 9.34 -8.62 16.66
C GLN A 315 9.97 -8.60 15.28
N ILE A 316 11.28 -8.81 15.24
CA ILE A 316 11.98 -9.15 14.01
C ILE A 316 11.98 -10.67 13.91
N VAL A 317 11.23 -11.20 12.96
CA VAL A 317 11.35 -12.62 12.60
C VAL A 317 12.38 -12.72 11.49
N ARG A 318 13.51 -13.36 11.78
CA ARG A 318 14.46 -13.81 10.76
C ARG A 318 13.89 -15.07 10.12
N GLY A 319 13.68 -15.05 8.81
CA GLY A 319 13.55 -16.31 8.08
C GLY A 319 14.78 -17.18 8.32
N LYS A 320 14.63 -18.52 8.25
CA LYS A 320 15.80 -19.41 8.12
C LYS A 320 16.67 -18.82 7.02
N GLN A 321 17.96 -18.57 7.32
CA GLN A 321 18.91 -17.88 6.42
C GLN A 321 18.66 -18.25 4.95
N VAL A 322 17.94 -17.39 4.25
CA VAL A 322 17.94 -17.35 2.80
C VAL A 322 19.06 -16.35 2.48
N PRO A 323 20.00 -16.68 1.58
CA PRO A 323 21.06 -15.75 1.16
C PRO A 323 20.42 -14.40 0.80
N ALA A 324 21.10 -13.31 1.17
CA ALA A 324 20.59 -11.95 1.05
C ALA A 324 19.81 -11.70 -0.26
N LEU A 325 18.61 -11.14 -0.09
CA LEU A 325 17.66 -10.67 -1.11
C LEU A 325 18.29 -9.69 -2.10
#